data_AF-A0AAW0DSP4-F1
#
_entry.id   AF-A0AAW0DSP4-F1
#
_cell.length_a   1.000
_cell.length_b   1.000
_cell.length_c   1.000
_cell.angle_alpha   90.00
_cell.angle_beta   90.00
_cell.angle_gamma   90.00
#
_symmetry.space_group_name_H-M   'P 1'
#
loop_
_entity.id
_entity.type
_entity.pdbx_description
1 polymer ?
#
loop_
_entity_poly.entity_id
_entity_poly.type
_entity_poly.pdbx_seq_one_letter_code
_entity_poly.pdbx_strand_id
1 'polypeptide(L)'
;MTLNHVARRASQSQGVALLTLYTKSFASNTNIDAANLVADYKLMIRREEAPGHLPICWGILTAALGLSLERSQYLHIFLHARSLLSASVRLNDIGPYNAQHVLLHVAKPIVEAEVAKCRDLRTDTNEGTDGPANTWPLGEILASRHDLQHSRIFNS
;
A
#
# COMPACT_ATOMS: atom_id res chain seq x y z
N MET A 1 1.37 8.22 -10.89
CA MET A 1 1.10 9.52 -10.22
C MET A 1 -0.34 9.54 -9.74
N THR A 2 -0.59 9.75 -8.44
CA THR A 2 -1.95 9.92 -7.87
C THR A 2 -2.33 11.39 -7.86
N LEU A 3 -3.47 11.74 -8.47
CA LEU A 3 -3.90 13.14 -8.64
C LEU A 3 -4.55 13.67 -7.37
N ASN A 4 -5.27 12.83 -6.63
CA ASN A 4 -5.90 13.21 -5.38
C ASN A 4 -4.86 13.45 -4.27
N HIS A 5 -4.79 14.70 -3.79
CA HIS A 5 -3.86 15.12 -2.74
C HIS A 5 -4.08 14.42 -1.38
N VAL A 6 -5.32 14.05 -1.04
CA VAL A 6 -5.65 13.34 0.20
C VAL A 6 -5.19 11.90 0.12
N ALA A 7 -5.49 11.20 -0.99
CA ALA A 7 -5.00 9.85 -1.23
C ALA A 7 -3.46 9.80 -1.25
N ARG A 8 -2.83 10.80 -1.87
CA ARG A 8 -1.38 10.96 -1.89
C ARG A 8 -0.82 11.10 -0.46
N ARG A 9 -1.38 12.01 0.35
CA ARG A 9 -0.98 12.23 1.75
C ARG A 9 -1.19 10.98 2.61
N ALA A 10 -2.32 10.30 2.46
CA ALA A 10 -2.63 9.07 3.19
C ALA A 10 -1.63 7.94 2.84
N SER A 11 -1.28 7.79 1.57
CA SER A 11 -0.26 6.83 1.13
C SER A 11 1.12 7.12 1.73
N GLN A 12 1.54 8.39 1.76
CA GLN A 12 2.82 8.78 2.34
C GLN A 12 2.86 8.59 3.85
N SER A 13 1.80 8.98 4.56
CA SER A 13 1.74 8.83 6.02
C SER A 13 1.76 7.36 6.45
N GLN A 14 1.03 6.49 5.74
CA GLN A 14 1.06 5.04 5.97
C GLN A 14 2.45 4.44 5.67
N GLY A 15 3.09 4.86 4.58
CA GLY A 15 4.44 4.42 4.23
C GLY A 15 5.48 4.79 5.29
N VAL A 16 5.51 6.05 5.73
CA VAL A 16 6.40 6.53 6.80
C VAL A 16 6.13 5.82 8.13
N ALA A 17 4.87 5.53 8.44
CA ALA A 17 4.50 4.77 9.62
C ALA A 17 5.08 3.34 9.60
N LEU A 18 5.05 2.65 8.46
CA LEU A 18 5.66 1.32 8.32
C LEU A 18 7.18 1.33 8.54
N LEU A 19 7.90 2.29 7.95
CA LEU A 19 9.35 2.40 8.17
C LEU A 19 9.66 2.75 9.62
N THR A 20 8.79 3.55 10.26
CA THR A 20 8.92 3.87 11.68
C THR A 20 8.71 2.63 12.55
N LEU A 21 7.71 1.80 12.25
CA LEU A 21 7.49 0.51 12.90
C LEU A 21 8.74 -0.36 12.81
N TYR A 22 9.33 -0.50 11.61
CA TYR A 22 10.57 -1.27 11.45
C TYR A 22 11.68 -0.77 12.35
N THR A 23 11.97 0.54 12.32
CA THR A 23 13.04 1.13 13.13
C THR A 23 12.84 0.97 14.64
N LYS A 24 11.59 0.94 15.11
CA LYS A 24 11.28 0.84 16.54
C LYS A 24 11.16 -0.60 17.04
N SER A 25 10.72 -1.52 16.19
CA SER A 25 10.32 -2.87 16.63
C SER A 25 11.22 -3.98 16.09
N PHE A 26 11.92 -3.77 14.96
CA PHE A 26 12.64 -4.83 14.26
C PHE A 26 14.14 -4.56 14.11
N ALA A 27 14.57 -3.29 14.07
CA ALA A 27 15.95 -2.90 13.78
C ALA A 27 17.03 -3.53 14.69
N SER A 28 16.71 -3.90 15.93
CA SER A 28 17.66 -4.52 16.86
C SER A 28 17.96 -6.00 16.56
N ASN A 29 17.08 -6.69 15.84
CA ASN A 29 17.14 -8.15 15.61
C ASN A 29 17.38 -8.52 14.14
N THR A 30 17.52 -7.53 13.25
CA THR A 30 17.65 -7.69 11.80
C THR A 30 19.07 -7.41 11.32
N ASN A 31 19.39 -7.80 10.09
CA ASN A 31 20.66 -7.49 9.45
C ASN A 31 20.96 -5.97 9.52
N ILE A 32 22.19 -5.60 9.91
CA ILE A 32 22.65 -4.21 10.07
C ILE A 32 22.47 -3.44 8.76
N ASP A 33 22.76 -4.08 7.62
CA ASP A 33 22.63 -3.45 6.29
C ASP A 33 21.19 -3.04 5.98
N ALA A 34 20.21 -3.88 6.36
CA ALA A 34 18.79 -3.59 6.17
C ALA A 34 18.31 -2.45 7.09
N ALA A 35 18.84 -2.39 8.31
CA ALA A 35 18.56 -1.29 9.24
C ALA A 35 19.10 0.05 8.72
N ASN A 36 20.32 0.05 8.16
CA ASN A 36 20.92 1.23 7.54
C ASN A 36 20.13 1.68 6.31
N LEU A 37 19.76 0.76 5.41
CA LEU A 37 18.93 1.07 4.24
C LEU A 37 17.61 1.76 4.62
N VAL A 38 16.90 1.25 5.63
CA VAL A 38 15.65 1.86 6.10
C VAL A 38 15.90 3.24 6.70
N ALA A 39 16.99 3.43 7.44
CA ALA A 39 17.36 4.71 8.02
C ALA A 39 17.68 5.76 6.93
N ASP A 40 18.46 5.38 5.92
CA ASP A 40 18.85 6.23 4.80
C ASP A 40 17.63 6.63 3.98
N TYR A 41 16.75 5.68 3.65
CA TYR A 41 15.53 5.99 2.92
C TYR A 41 14.59 6.91 3.70
N LYS A 42 14.47 6.73 5.04
CA LYS A 42 13.72 7.67 5.89
C LYS A 42 14.34 9.07 5.87
N LEU A 43 15.66 9.19 5.78
CA LEU A 43 16.34 10.48 5.67
C LEU A 43 16.04 11.15 4.32
N MET A 44 16.05 10.39 3.22
CA MET A 44 15.65 10.90 1.90
C MET A 44 14.21 11.41 1.90
N ILE A 45 13.28 10.71 2.55
CA ILE A 45 11.89 11.17 2.69
C ILE A 45 11.83 12.49 3.46
N ARG A 46 12.59 12.63 4.55
CA ARG A 46 12.65 13.87 5.35
C ARG A 46 13.26 15.05 4.59
N ARG A 47 14.16 14.78 3.64
CA ARG A 47 14.76 15.75 2.73
C ARG A 47 13.88 16.06 1.52
N GLU A 48 12.70 15.44 1.42
CA GLU A 48 11.78 15.56 0.28
C GLU A 48 12.38 15.05 -1.05
N GLU A 49 13.47 14.27 -1.00
CA GLU A 49 14.11 13.65 -2.16
C GLU A 49 13.35 12.40 -2.62
N ALA A 50 12.58 11.77 -1.73
CA ALA A 50 11.74 10.63 -2.02
C ALA A 50 10.32 10.81 -1.44
N PRO A 51 9.25 10.43 -2.16
CA PRO A 51 7.88 10.69 -1.71
C PRO A 51 7.43 9.80 -0.55
N GLY A 52 8.04 8.63 -0.32
CA GLY A 52 7.72 7.76 0.82
C GLY A 52 6.36 7.03 0.72
N HIS A 53 5.88 6.74 -0.49
CA HIS A 53 4.60 6.08 -0.72
C HIS A 53 4.52 4.65 -0.14
N LEU A 54 3.32 4.28 0.32
CA LEU A 54 3.04 2.98 0.94
C LEU A 54 3.60 1.77 0.16
N PRO A 55 3.40 1.60 -1.16
CA PRO A 55 3.89 0.42 -1.87
C PRO A 55 5.42 0.28 -1.85
N ILE A 56 6.15 1.41 -1.93
CA ILE A 56 7.61 1.42 -1.90
C ILE A 56 8.10 1.07 -0.50
N CYS A 57 7.54 1.75 0.51
CA CYS A 57 7.86 1.50 1.92
C CYS A 57 7.53 0.05 2.33
N TRP A 58 6.47 -0.55 1.78
CA TRP A 58 6.12 -1.95 1.97
C TRP A 58 7.17 -2.90 1.37
N GLY A 59 7.65 -2.61 0.15
CA GLY A 59 8.74 -3.38 -0.47
C GLY A 59 10.01 -3.35 0.36
N ILE A 60 10.43 -2.17 0.81
CA ILE A 60 11.61 -2.00 1.67
C ILE A 60 11.44 -2.77 2.99
N LEU A 61 10.29 -2.62 3.66
CA LEU A 61 9.98 -3.32 4.91
C LEU A 61 10.07 -4.84 4.75
N THR A 62 9.39 -5.38 3.74
CA THR A 62 9.30 -6.83 3.55
C THR A 62 10.63 -7.43 3.11
N ALA A 63 11.42 -6.72 2.30
CA ALA A 63 12.79 -7.10 1.97
C ALA A 63 13.69 -7.09 3.22
N ALA A 64 13.58 -6.07 4.06
CA ALA A 64 14.33 -5.97 5.31
C ALA A 64 13.99 -7.07 6.32
N LEU A 65 12.75 -7.58 6.28
CA LEU A 65 12.29 -8.74 7.06
C LEU A 65 12.58 -10.10 6.40
N GLY A 66 13.20 -10.12 5.21
CA GLY A 66 13.57 -11.34 4.51
C GLY A 66 12.40 -12.09 3.85
N LEU A 67 11.28 -11.42 3.56
CA LEU A 67 10.18 -12.01 2.79
C LEU A 67 10.55 -12.06 1.30
N SER A 68 10.17 -13.16 0.64
CA SER A 68 10.31 -13.25 -0.82
C SER A 68 9.39 -12.26 -1.52
N LEU A 69 9.78 -11.82 -2.72
CA LEU A 69 9.03 -10.84 -3.50
C LEU A 69 7.59 -11.30 -3.75
N GLU A 70 7.39 -12.57 -4.08
CA GLU A 70 6.08 -13.16 -4.39
C GLU A 70 5.16 -13.12 -3.17
N ARG A 71 5.70 -13.45 -1.98
CA ARG A 71 4.95 -13.40 -0.72
C ARG A 71 4.59 -11.97 -0.37
N SER A 72 5.51 -11.04 -0.56
CA SER A 72 5.31 -9.62 -0.28
C SER A 72 4.24 -9.00 -1.17
N GLN A 73 4.24 -9.33 -2.47
CA GLN A 73 3.22 -8.89 -3.44
C GLN A 73 1.84 -9.47 -3.10
N TYR A 74 1.76 -10.79 -2.88
CA TYR A 74 0.52 -11.44 -2.50
C TYR A 74 -0.08 -10.85 -1.22
N LEU A 75 0.75 -10.71 -0.17
CA LEU A 75 0.31 -10.19 1.11
C LEU A 75 -0.16 -8.74 1.00
N HIS A 76 0.51 -7.91 0.19
CA HIS A 76 0.10 -6.52 -0.04
C HIS A 76 -1.33 -6.44 -0.60
N ILE A 77 -1.59 -7.16 -1.69
CA ILE A 77 -2.88 -7.13 -2.38
C ILE A 77 -3.97 -7.78 -1.51
N PHE A 78 -3.66 -8.89 -0.85
CA PHE A 78 -4.58 -9.56 0.08
C PHE A 78 -4.98 -8.64 1.25
N LEU A 79 -4.02 -7.98 1.89
CA LEU A 79 -4.31 -7.05 2.99
C LEU A 79 -5.12 -5.85 2.52
N HIS A 80 -4.90 -5.39 1.29
CA HIS A 80 -5.72 -4.34 0.69
C HIS A 80 -7.17 -4.80 0.51
N ALA A 81 -7.41 -5.96 -0.10
CA ALA A 81 -8.76 -6.53 -0.25
C ALA A 81 -9.46 -6.74 1.10
N ARG A 82 -8.74 -7.26 2.11
CA ARG A 82 -9.25 -7.39 3.48
C ARG A 82 -9.64 -6.05 4.09
N SER A 83 -8.86 -4.99 3.84
CA SER A 83 -9.16 -3.65 4.35
C SER A 83 -10.44 -3.06 3.74
N LEU A 84 -10.70 -3.32 2.46
CA LEU A 84 -11.94 -2.90 1.78
C LEU A 84 -13.16 -3.59 2.40
N LEU A 85 -13.10 -4.90 2.61
CA LEU A 85 -14.21 -5.63 3.25
C LEU A 85 -14.43 -5.18 4.70
N SER A 86 -13.35 -4.88 5.44
CA SER A 86 -13.44 -4.29 6.77
C SER A 86 -14.14 -2.92 6.76
N ALA A 87 -13.86 -2.09 5.75
CA ALA A 87 -14.54 -0.81 5.56
C ALA A 87 -16.04 -1.01 5.25
N SER A 88 -16.40 -1.96 4.38
CA SER A 88 -17.81 -2.29 4.09
C SER A 88 -18.58 -2.77 5.32
N VAL A 89 -17.95 -3.53 6.21
CA VAL A 89 -18.57 -3.93 7.49
C VAL A 89 -18.81 -2.71 8.38
N ARG A 90 -17.86 -1.78 8.47
CA ARG A 90 -18.00 -0.54 9.25
C ARG A 90 -19.04 0.43 8.67
N LEU A 91 -19.26 0.38 7.36
CA LEU A 91 -20.33 1.11 6.67
C LEU A 91 -21.69 0.43 6.81
N ASN A 92 -21.74 -0.76 7.44
CA ASN A 92 -22.94 -1.58 7.59
C ASN A 92 -23.54 -2.05 6.25
N ASP A 93 -22.72 -2.15 5.20
CA ASP A 93 -23.14 -2.69 3.89
C ASP A 93 -23.23 -4.22 3.90
N ILE A 94 -22.28 -4.88 4.58
CA ILE A 94 -22.22 -6.34 4.73
C ILE A 94 -21.91 -6.73 6.17
N GLY A 95 -22.45 -7.87 6.62
CA GLY A 95 -22.13 -8.43 7.93
C GLY A 95 -20.73 -9.07 7.98
N PRO A 96 -20.13 -9.21 9.17
CA PRO A 96 -18.77 -9.74 9.34
C PRO A 96 -18.62 -11.19 8.84
N TYR A 97 -19.64 -12.03 9.00
CA TYR A 97 -19.64 -13.41 8.48
C TYR A 97 -19.64 -13.44 6.95
N ASN A 98 -20.48 -12.60 6.33
CA ASN A 98 -20.50 -12.49 4.87
C ASN A 98 -19.17 -11.92 4.33
N ALA A 99 -18.57 -10.96 5.03
CA ALA A 99 -17.26 -10.43 4.67
C ALA A 99 -16.18 -11.52 4.66
N GLN A 100 -16.17 -12.46 5.62
CA GLN A 100 -15.24 -13.60 5.60
C GLN A 100 -15.53 -14.55 4.45
N HIS A 101 -16.80 -14.83 4.17
CA HIS A 101 -17.21 -15.66 3.03
C HIS A 101 -16.74 -15.04 1.69
N VAL A 102 -16.95 -13.74 1.50
CA VAL A 102 -16.48 -12.98 0.33
C VAL A 102 -14.95 -12.98 0.26
N LEU A 103 -14.25 -12.77 1.37
CA LEU A 103 -12.79 -12.77 1.41
C LEU A 103 -12.21 -14.12 0.93
N LEU A 104 -12.79 -15.23 1.40
CA LEU A 104 -12.31 -16.57 1.08
C LEU A 104 -12.68 -17.02 -0.34
N HIS A 105 -13.93 -16.82 -0.76
CA HIS A 105 -14.45 -17.42 -1.99
C HIS A 105 -14.42 -16.49 -3.20
N VAL A 106 -14.46 -15.17 -2.99
CA VAL A 106 -14.53 -14.19 -4.08
C VAL A 106 -13.22 -13.41 -4.20
N ALA A 107 -12.73 -12.84 -3.10
CA ALA A 107 -11.54 -11.99 -3.14
C ALA A 107 -10.26 -12.82 -3.38
N LYS A 108 -10.10 -13.97 -2.74
CA LYS A 108 -8.92 -14.83 -2.90
C LYS A 108 -8.56 -15.13 -4.38
N PRO A 109 -9.46 -15.69 -5.22
CA PRO A 109 -9.11 -15.96 -6.62
C PRO A 109 -8.78 -14.70 -7.42
N ILE A 110 -9.43 -13.57 -7.11
CA ILE A 110 -9.11 -12.27 -7.73
C ILE A 110 -7.70 -11.84 -7.34
N VAL A 111 -7.34 -11.91 -6.06
CA VAL A 111 -6.00 -11.56 -5.57
C VAL A 111 -4.94 -12.44 -6.24
N GLU A 112 -5.15 -13.76 -6.32
CA GLU A 112 -4.23 -14.69 -6.98
C GLU A 112 -4.05 -14.34 -8.47
N ALA A 113 -5.13 -14.04 -9.18
CA ALA A 113 -5.10 -13.65 -10.58
C ALA A 113 -4.36 -12.32 -10.81
N GLU A 114 -4.62 -11.30 -9.99
CA GLU A 114 -3.99 -9.99 -10.13
C GLU A 114 -2.51 -10.01 -9.74
N VAL A 115 -2.12 -10.79 -8.72
CA VAL A 115 -0.71 -11.03 -8.39
C VAL A 115 -0.01 -11.70 -9.57
N ALA A 116 -0.61 -12.72 -10.18
CA ALA A 116 -0.01 -13.40 -11.33
C ALA A 116 0.18 -12.47 -12.54
N LYS A 117 -0.78 -11.56 -12.81
CA LYS A 117 -0.67 -10.56 -13.87
C LYS A 117 0.41 -9.51 -13.60
N CYS A 118 0.51 -9.07 -12.35
CA CYS A 118 1.38 -7.94 -11.99
C CYS A 118 2.79 -8.34 -11.53
N ARG A 119 3.05 -9.62 -11.27
CA ARG A 119 4.32 -10.10 -10.67
C ARG A 119 5.55 -9.64 -11.44
N ASP A 120 5.48 -9.71 -12.76
CA ASP A 120 6.62 -9.50 -13.66
C ASP A 120 6.70 -8.05 -14.18
N LEU A 121 5.79 -7.17 -13.75
CA LEU A 121 5.82 -5.74 -14.09
C LEU A 121 7.00 -5.08 -13.39
N ARG A 122 7.91 -4.50 -14.18
CA ARG A 122 9.04 -3.70 -13.71
C ARG A 122 9.03 -2.37 -14.42
N THR A 123 9.33 -1.31 -13.69
CA THR A 123 9.68 -0.02 -14.31
C THR A 123 11.05 -0.15 -14.96
N ASP A 124 11.14 0.16 -16.26
CA ASP A 124 12.42 0.32 -16.93
C ASP A 124 13.21 1.46 -16.27
N THR A 125 14.54 1.34 -16.25
CA THR A 125 15.45 2.35 -15.70
C THR A 125 15.53 3.62 -16.54
N ASN A 126 14.84 3.67 -17.67
CA ASN A 126 14.73 4.88 -18.47
C ASN A 126 13.85 5.87 -17.71
N GLU A 127 14.43 6.99 -17.28
CA GLU A 127 13.79 8.15 -16.66
C GLU A 127 12.77 8.86 -17.58
N GLY A 128 12.16 8.13 -18.52
CA GLY A 128 11.07 8.60 -19.34
C GLY A 128 9.77 8.67 -18.54
N THR A 129 8.88 9.54 -19.00
CA THR A 129 7.57 9.92 -18.43
C THR A 129 6.59 8.78 -18.09
N ASP A 130 6.93 7.52 -18.40
CA ASP A 130 6.10 6.32 -18.21
C ASP A 130 6.39 5.62 -16.86
N GLY A 131 6.32 6.38 -15.78
CA GLY A 131 6.34 5.83 -14.42
C GLY A 131 5.00 5.17 -14.03
N PRO A 132 4.93 4.50 -12.87
CA PRO A 132 3.70 3.88 -12.38
C PRO A 132 2.57 4.92 -12.29
N ALA A 133 1.54 4.72 -13.11
CA ALA A 133 0.39 5.63 -13.22
C ALA A 133 -0.88 4.96 -12.69
N ASN A 134 -1.84 5.78 -12.26
CA ASN A 134 -3.15 5.24 -11.93
C ASN A 134 -3.84 4.80 -13.23
N THR A 135 -4.29 3.55 -13.30
CA THR A 135 -4.99 2.96 -14.44
C THR A 135 -6.51 3.12 -14.34
N TRP A 136 -7.03 3.67 -13.24
CA TRP A 136 -8.45 3.83 -12.98
C TRP A 136 -8.84 5.31 -12.74
N PRO A 137 -9.03 6.09 -13.83
CA PRO A 137 -9.32 7.52 -13.73
C PRO A 137 -10.66 7.82 -13.05
N LEU A 138 -11.68 6.96 -13.24
CA LEU A 138 -12.96 7.12 -12.55
C LEU A 138 -12.82 6.97 -11.03
N GLY A 139 -11.92 6.09 -10.58
CA GLY A 139 -11.61 5.92 -9.16
C GLY A 139 -11.03 7.16 -8.52
N GLU A 140 -10.13 7.87 -9.22
CA GLU A 140 -9.59 9.15 -8.75
C GLU A 140 -10.70 10.20 -8.60
N ILE A 141 -11.63 10.26 -9.55
CA ILE A 141 -12.77 11.18 -9.49
C ILE A 141 -13.64 10.83 -8.27
N LEU A 142 -13.98 9.57 -8.07
CA LEU A 142 -14.77 9.13 -6.92
C LEU A 142 -14.06 9.42 -5.60
N ALA A 143 -12.77 9.10 -5.50
CA ALA A 143 -11.96 9.40 -4.31
C ALA A 143 -11.89 10.92 -4.05
N SER A 144 -11.82 11.76 -5.08
CA SER A 144 -11.81 13.23 -4.91
C SER A 144 -13.13 13.77 -4.34
N ARG A 145 -14.25 13.08 -4.56
CA ARG A 145 -15.55 13.46 -4.00
C ARG A 145 -15.67 13.17 -2.51
N HIS A 146 -14.83 12.30 -1.97
CA HIS A 146 -14.80 12.02 -0.53
C HIS A 146 -14.62 13.31 0.30
N ASP A 147 -13.84 14.26 -0.20
CA ASP A 147 -13.60 15.54 0.50
C ASP A 147 -14.82 16.44 0.61
N LEU A 148 -15.82 16.25 -0.26
CA LEU A 148 -17.05 17.02 -0.29
C LEU A 148 -18.15 16.43 0.61
N GLN A 149 -17.92 15.26 1.21
CA GLN A 149 -18.91 14.63 2.08
C GLN A 149 -19.04 15.42 3.38
N HIS A 150 -20.29 15.79 3.71
CA HIS A 150 -20.65 16.51 4.94
C HIS A 150 -20.40 15.68 6.21
N SER A 151 -20.67 14.37 6.14
CA SER A 151 -20.38 13.41 7.22
C SER A 151 -19.45 12.34 6.69
N ARG A 152 -18.37 12.04 7.42
CA ARG A 152 -17.33 11.10 7.03
C ARG A 152 -16.92 10.22 8.21
N ILE A 153 -16.81 8.92 7.95
CA ILE A 153 -16.33 7.91 8.93
C ILE A 153 -14.84 7.57 8.67
N PHE A 154 -14.34 7.88 7.48
CA PHE A 154 -12.96 7.63 7.04
C PHE A 154 -12.27 8.96 6.70
N ASN A 155 -10.94 8.96 6.77
CA ASN A 155 -10.13 10.16 6.51
C ASN A 155 -9.77 10.34 5.03
N SER A 156 -9.99 9.32 4.21
CA SER A 156 -9.66 9.25 2.78
C SER A 156 -10.42 8.12 2.12
#